data_AF-A0A015LYU8-F1
#
_entry.id   AF-A0A015LYU8-F1
#
_cell.length_a   1.000
_cell.length_b   1.000
_cell.length_c   1.000
_cell.angle_alpha   90.00
_cell.angle_beta   90.00
_cell.angle_gamma   90.00
#
_symmetry.space_group_name_H-M   'P 1'
#
loop_
_entity.id
_entity.type
_entity.pdbx_description
1 polymer ?
#
loop_
_entity_poly.entity_id
_entity_poly.type
_entity_poly.pdbx_seq_one_letter_code
_entity_poly.pdbx_strand_id
1 'polypeptide(L)'
;MVNYKDIKLALVEIIKVTYSQGTKKYDKMGLSYVGYLKTMQRKRDPDDHCRYIAKQRSPNEEVYNERMADFKDWYNKEVYQSLEKLYKLYILLAN
;
A
#
# COMPACT_ATOMS: atom_id res chain seq x y z
N MET A 1 -12.47 -12.83 -3.68
CA MET A 1 -11.61 -12.36 -4.78
C MET A 1 -11.18 -10.94 -4.46
N VAL A 2 -9.87 -10.67 -4.41
CA VAL A 2 -9.34 -9.33 -4.10
C VAL A 2 -9.72 -8.36 -5.23
N ASN A 3 -10.16 -7.16 -4.88
CA ASN A 3 -10.53 -6.10 -5.82
C ASN A 3 -10.10 -4.71 -5.32
N TYR A 4 -10.39 -3.66 -6.10
CA TYR A 4 -10.00 -2.29 -5.78
C TYR A 4 -10.55 -1.78 -4.44
N LYS A 5 -11.66 -2.33 -3.93
CA LYS A 5 -12.23 -1.93 -2.62
C LYS A 5 -11.33 -2.42 -1.47
N ASP A 6 -10.73 -3.60 -1.59
CA ASP A 6 -9.77 -4.10 -0.60
C ASP A 6 -8.52 -3.22 -0.57
N ILE A 7 -8.00 -2.86 -1.75
CA ILE A 7 -6.88 -1.92 -1.89
C ILE A 7 -7.24 -0.55 -1.32
N LYS A 8 -8.44 -0.04 -1.62
CA LYS A 8 -8.94 1.23 -1.07
C LYS A 8 -8.92 1.23 0.45
N LEU A 9 -9.41 0.17 1.09
CA LEU A 9 -9.45 0.05 2.54
C LEU A 9 -8.03 0.02 3.13
N ALA A 10 -7.12 -0.74 2.54
CA ALA A 10 -5.72 -0.80 2.97
C ALA A 10 -5.00 0.55 2.81
N LEU A 11 -5.24 1.28 1.72
CA LEU A 11 -4.71 2.63 1.53
C LEU A 11 -5.24 3.59 2.61
N VAL A 12 -6.54 3.53 2.93
CA VAL A 12 -7.14 4.36 4.00
C VAL A 12 -6.55 4.00 5.36
N GLU A 13 -6.31 2.72 5.64
CA GLU A 13 -5.66 2.29 6.88
C GLU A 13 -4.26 2.89 7.03
N ILE A 14 -3.40 2.77 6.00
CA ILE A 14 -2.05 3.36 6.01
C ILE A 14 -2.11 4.87 6.24
N ILE A 15 -3.03 5.58 5.59
CA ILE A 15 -3.19 7.03 5.77
C ILE A 15 -3.52 7.36 7.23
N LYS A 16 -4.45 6.63 7.85
CA LYS A 16 -4.81 6.85 9.26
C LYS A 16 -3.63 6.56 10.19
N VAL A 17 -3.00 5.41 10.01
CA VAL A 17 -1.88 4.96 10.86
C VAL A 17 -0.68 5.88 10.73
N THR A 18 -0.37 6.38 9.53
CA THR A 18 0.76 7.29 9.33
C THR A 18 0.53 8.66 9.96
N TYR A 19 -0.67 9.25 9.79
CA TYR A 19 -0.99 10.52 10.45
C TYR A 19 -1.11 10.40 11.98
N SER A 20 -1.51 9.24 12.51
CA SER A 20 -1.57 9.04 13.96
C SER A 20 -0.19 9.03 14.63
N GLN A 21 0.89 8.86 13.87
CA GLN A 21 2.25 8.86 14.43
C GLN A 21 2.72 10.26 14.86
N GLY A 22 2.11 11.34 14.37
CA GLY A 22 2.42 12.71 14.79
C GLY A 22 3.84 13.20 14.46
N THR A 23 4.48 12.65 13.41
CA THR A 23 5.82 13.10 12.97
C THR A 23 5.87 13.45 11.49
N LYS A 24 6.69 14.44 11.14
CA LYS A 24 6.90 14.90 9.76
C LYS A 24 7.29 13.77 8.79
N LYS A 25 8.02 12.75 9.27
CA LYS A 25 8.39 11.57 8.47
C LYS A 25 7.14 10.85 7.98
N TYR A 26 6.21 10.57 8.89
CA TYR A 26 4.99 9.86 8.56
C TYR A 26 3.93 10.75 7.89
N ASP A 27 3.92 12.07 8.14
CA ASP A 27 3.07 12.99 7.40
C ASP A 27 3.37 12.99 5.90
N LYS A 28 4.66 13.01 5.52
CA LYS A 28 5.10 12.91 4.12
C LYS A 28 4.69 11.58 3.49
N MET A 29 4.77 10.50 4.27
CA MET A 29 4.32 9.18 3.85
C MET A 29 2.79 9.17 3.63
N GLY A 30 2.01 9.65 4.61
CA GLY A 30 0.56 9.75 4.53
C GLY A 30 0.10 10.54 3.30
N LEU A 31 0.74 11.67 2.99
CA LEU A 31 0.47 12.45 1.78
C LEU A 31 0.68 11.64 0.49
N SER A 32 1.74 10.81 0.43
CA SER A 32 2.00 9.94 -0.72
C SER A 32 0.87 8.91 -0.91
N TYR A 33 0.41 8.30 0.19
CA TYR A 33 -0.68 7.33 0.16
C TYR A 33 -2.05 7.96 -0.13
N VAL A 34 -2.30 9.19 0.31
CA VAL A 34 -3.46 10.00 -0.14
C VAL A 34 -3.41 10.20 -1.66
N GLY A 35 -2.23 10.46 -2.22
CA GLY A 35 -2.02 10.56 -3.67
C GLY A 35 -2.37 9.28 -4.41
N TYR A 36 -1.96 8.12 -3.89
CA TYR A 36 -2.31 6.81 -4.46
C TYR A 36 -3.82 6.55 -4.43
N LEU A 37 -4.47 6.83 -3.29
CA LEU A 37 -5.92 6.68 -3.15
C LEU A 37 -6.69 7.53 -4.16
N LYS A 38 -6.35 8.83 -4.26
CA LYS A 38 -6.98 9.76 -5.21
C LYS A 38 -6.76 9.33 -6.65
N THR A 39 -5.56 8.86 -6.98
CA THR A 39 -5.22 8.40 -8.33
C THR A 39 -6.09 7.20 -8.72
N MET A 40 -6.15 6.17 -7.86
CA MET A 40 -6.95 4.98 -8.08
C MET A 40 -8.45 5.31 -8.23
N GLN A 41 -9.00 6.18 -7.37
CA GLN A 41 -10.41 6.57 -7.43
C GLN A 41 -10.80 7.32 -8.71
N ARG A 42 -9.84 7.92 -9.42
CA ARG A 42 -10.07 8.66 -10.67
C ARG A 42 -9.94 7.79 -11.92
N LYS A 43 -9.53 6.52 -11.78
CA LYS A 43 -9.39 5.62 -12.93
C LYS A 43 -10.76 5.15 -13.39
N ARG A 44 -10.92 5.07 -14.72
CA ARG A 44 -12.13 4.52 -15.36
C ARG A 44 -12.37 3.07 -14.94
N ASP A 45 -11.29 2.30 -14.81
CA ASP A 45 -11.28 0.94 -14.26
C ASP A 45 -10.26 0.88 -13.11
N PRO A 46 -10.72 1.02 -11.84
CA PRO A 46 -9.85 0.94 -10.68
C PRO A 46 -9.25 -0.45 -10.46
N ASP A 47 -9.95 -1.53 -10.86
CA ASP A 47 -9.46 -2.90 -10.70
C ASP A 47 -8.28 -3.16 -11.63
N ASP A 48 -8.39 -2.74 -12.89
CA ASP A 48 -7.28 -2.82 -13.84
C ASP A 48 -6.07 -2.01 -13.40
N HIS A 49 -6.30 -0.81 -12.90
CA HIS A 49 -5.23 0.01 -12.34
C HIS A 49 -4.56 -0.66 -11.12
N CYS A 50 -5.33 -1.25 -10.22
CA CYS A 50 -4.79 -1.98 -9.06
C CYS A 50 -3.93 -3.18 -9.49
N ARG A 51 -4.36 -3.96 -10.49
CA ARG A 51 -3.55 -5.05 -11.07
C ARG A 51 -2.26 -4.55 -11.71
N TYR A 52 -2.32 -3.44 -12.45
CA TYR A 52 -1.12 -2.82 -13.02
C TYR A 52 -0.14 -2.41 -11.92
N ILE A 53 -0.61 -1.73 -10.86
CA ILE A 53 0.25 -1.32 -9.73
C ILE A 53 0.78 -2.52 -8.96
N ALA A 54 -0.02 -3.57 -8.77
CA ALA A 54 0.40 -4.80 -8.12
C ALA A 54 1.61 -5.44 -8.81
N LYS A 55 1.56 -5.59 -10.13
CA LYS A 55 2.68 -6.10 -10.95
C LYS A 55 3.94 -5.24 -10.86
N GLN A 56 3.81 -3.94 -10.62
CA GLN A 56 4.96 -3.05 -10.46
C GLN A 56 5.56 -3.09 -9.05
N ARG A 57 4.72 -3.23 -8.01
CA ARG A 57 5.15 -3.11 -6.61
C ARG A 57 5.52 -4.44 -5.96
N SER A 58 4.89 -5.52 -6.41
CA SER A 58 5.00 -6.85 -5.81
C SER A 58 4.74 -7.95 -6.85
N PRO A 59 5.54 -8.01 -7.96
CA PRO A 59 5.34 -8.97 -9.04
C PRO A 59 5.45 -10.44 -8.60
N ASN A 60 6.24 -10.72 -7.57
CA ASN A 60 6.51 -12.07 -7.05
C ASN A 60 6.84 -12.02 -5.55
N GLU A 61 7.01 -13.21 -4.94
CA GLU A 61 7.33 -13.33 -3.51
C GLU A 61 8.69 -12.76 -3.13
N GLU A 62 9.69 -12.83 -4.02
CA GLU A 62 11.04 -12.30 -3.77
C GLU A 62 11.00 -10.78 -3.57
N VAL A 63 10.41 -10.04 -4.53
CA VAL A 63 10.28 -8.58 -4.45
C VAL A 63 9.39 -8.14 -3.28
N TYR A 64 8.37 -8.94 -2.95
CA TYR A 64 7.55 -8.71 -1.76
C TYR A 64 8.39 -8.80 -0.49
N ASN A 65 9.16 -9.87 -0.33
CA ASN A 65 9.96 -10.14 0.87
C ASN A 65 11.07 -9.11 1.06
N GLU A 66 11.77 -8.73 -0.01
CA GLU A 66 12.75 -7.64 0.02
C GLU A 66 12.12 -6.33 0.52
N ARG A 67 10.95 -5.97 -0.03
CA ARG A 67 10.24 -4.76 0.39
C ARG A 67 9.80 -4.82 1.86
N MET A 68 9.35 -5.99 2.33
CA MET A 68 8.95 -6.15 3.73
C MET A 68 10.14 -6.05 4.68
N ALA A 69 11.33 -6.52 4.29
CA ALA A 69 12.55 -6.33 5.04
C ALA A 69 12.90 -4.84 5.16
N ASP A 70 12.92 -4.11 4.03
CA ASP A 70 13.16 -2.66 4.03
C ASP A 70 12.17 -1.91 4.95
N PHE A 71 10.88 -2.22 4.85
CA PHE A 71 9.85 -1.57 5.66
C PHE A 71 9.99 -1.85 7.14
N LYS A 72 10.42 -3.06 7.51
CA LYS A 72 10.64 -3.44 8.90
C LYS A 72 11.79 -2.64 9.53
N ASP A 73 12.82 -2.34 8.76
CA ASP A 73 13.96 -1.53 9.21
C ASP A 73 13.61 -0.04 9.26
N TRP A 74 12.77 0.43 8.32
CA TRP A 74 12.48 1.85 8.16
C TRP A 74 11.34 2.35 9.05
N TYR A 75 10.38 1.50 9.38
CA TYR A 75 9.12 1.93 9.99
C TYR A 75 8.85 1.21 11.30
N ASN A 76 8.12 1.87 12.19
CA ASN A 76 7.67 1.23 13.42
C ASN A 76 6.63 0.14 13.12
N LYS A 77 6.33 -0.65 14.14
CA LYS A 77 5.46 -1.83 14.04
C LYS A 77 4.08 -1.53 13.43
N GLU A 78 3.43 -0.46 13.86
CA GLU A 78 2.07 -0.13 13.39
C GLU A 78 2.06 0.21 11.90
N VAL A 79 2.98 1.09 11.47
CA VAL A 79 3.10 1.49 10.07
C VAL A 79 3.51 0.29 9.22
N TYR A 80 4.49 -0.50 9.67
CA TYR A 80 4.89 -1.74 9.01
C TYR A 80 3.70 -2.69 8.80
N GLN A 81 2.88 -2.96 9.82
CA GLN A 81 1.74 -3.85 9.71
C GLN A 81 0.69 -3.34 8.71
N SER A 82 0.44 -2.03 8.66
CA SER A 82 -0.47 -1.44 7.67
C SER A 82 0.06 -1.57 6.24
N LEU A 83 1.38 -1.45 6.04
CA LEU A 83 2.04 -1.68 4.75
C LEU A 83 1.99 -3.14 4.34
N GLU A 84 2.26 -4.06 5.27
CA GLU A 84 2.24 -5.49 5.02
C GLU A 84 0.86 -5.93 4.49
N LYS A 85 -0.23 -5.43 5.08
CA LYS A 85 -1.60 -5.68 4.60
C LYS A 85 -1.79 -5.26 3.15
N LEU A 86 -1.36 -4.04 2.77
CA LEU A 86 -1.48 -3.57 1.39
C LEU A 86 -0.66 -4.42 0.42
N TYR A 87 0.58 -4.74 0.79
CA TYR A 87 1.48 -5.48 -0.10
C TYR A 87 1.08 -6.95 -0.24
N LYS A 88 0.46 -7.56 0.78
CA LYS A 88 -0.23 -8.87 0.65
C LYS A 88 -1.37 -8.82 -0.37
N LEU A 89 -2.12 -7.73 -0.45
CA LEU A 89 -3.15 -7.57 -1.49
C LEU A 89 -2.51 -7.39 -2.88
N TYR A 90 -1.38 -6.70 -2.98
CA TYR A 90 -0.67 -6.57 -4.26
C TYR A 90 -0.14 -7.91 -4.76
N ILE A 91 0.50 -8.74 -3.92
CA ILE A 91 0.99 -10.03 -4.40
C ILE A 91 -0.14 -10.97 -4.87
N LEU A 92 -1.30 -10.91 -4.21
CA LEU A 92 -2.52 -11.64 -4.62
C LEU A 92 -3.20 -11.09 -5.88
N LEU A 93 -2.92 -9.83 -6.27
CA LEU A 93 -3.43 -9.24 -7.51
C LEU A 93 -2.45 -9.38 -8.67
N ALA A 94 -1.17 -9.58 -8.37
CA ALA A 94 -0.13 -9.80 -9.36
C ALA A 94 -0.15 -11.24 -9.90
N ASN A 95 -0.62 -12.20 -9.09
CA ASN A 95 -0.62 -13.65 -9.35
C ASN A 95 -2.03 -14.24 -9.36
#